data_AF-A0A7S2HP05-F1
#
_entry.id   AF-A0A7S2HP05-F1
#
_cell.length_a   1.000
_cell.length_b   1.000
_cell.length_c   1.000
_cell.angle_alpha   90.00
_cell.angle_beta   90.00
_cell.angle_gamma   90.00
#
_symmetry.space_group_name_H-M   'P 1'
#
loop_
_entity.id
_entity.type
_entity.pdbx_description
1 polymer ?
#
loop_
_entity_poly.entity_id
_entity_poly.type
_entity_poly.pdbx_seq_one_letter_code
_entity_poly.pdbx_strand_id
1 'polypeptide(L)'
;EGSNLSDDALAAACERWRDGLAAGEAVWPASGLNVDIRNNQITDKGLADLVAFLCENNAQPEELLLTGNPLQEPDSLQVLLKDKSAGIGGSGKLWCLDISSGQLTCKCFWKLLEICGEARARPPLRLGLLDGELGELRRVLEKAEQKSNFTVQRTSLSPESRVPSYSERLVMNADLELVHTEAYTDKANRDQALTPWQ
;
A
#
# COMPACT_ATOMS: atom_id res chain seq x y z
N GLU A 1 -11.45 -16.42 -6.34
CA GLU A 1 -11.71 -15.90 -7.70
C GLU A 1 -11.45 -14.40 -7.65
N GLY A 2 -10.40 -13.94 -8.33
CA GLY A 2 -9.97 -12.54 -8.24
C GLY A 2 -11.02 -11.64 -8.88
N SER A 3 -11.54 -10.68 -8.12
CA SER A 3 -12.33 -9.60 -8.67
C SER A 3 -11.47 -8.87 -9.72
N ASN A 4 -12.05 -8.57 -10.88
CA ASN A 4 -11.40 -7.75 -11.90
C ASN A 4 -11.99 -6.34 -11.79
N LEU A 5 -11.82 -5.69 -10.64
CA LEU A 5 -12.39 -4.36 -10.40
C LEU A 5 -11.67 -3.36 -11.31
N SER A 6 -12.43 -2.69 -12.18
CA SER A 6 -11.95 -1.57 -13.00
C SER A 6 -12.21 -0.24 -12.29
N ASP A 7 -11.60 0.84 -12.79
CA ASP A 7 -11.86 2.21 -12.31
C ASP A 7 -13.35 2.55 -12.31
N ASP A 8 -14.08 2.26 -13.39
CA ASP A 8 -15.51 2.56 -13.50
C ASP A 8 -16.34 1.76 -12.49
N ALA A 9 -15.97 0.51 -12.25
CA ALA A 9 -16.65 -0.34 -11.26
C ALA A 9 -16.38 0.13 -9.83
N LEU A 10 -15.16 0.60 -9.55
CA LEU A 10 -14.78 1.22 -8.28
C LEU A 10 -15.53 2.54 -8.07
N ALA A 11 -15.58 3.41 -9.08
CA ALA A 11 -16.34 4.66 -9.03
C ALA A 11 -17.83 4.41 -8.74
N ALA A 12 -18.46 3.46 -9.44
CA ALA A 12 -19.84 3.07 -9.20
C ALA A 12 -20.05 2.44 -7.80
N ALA A 13 -19.04 1.80 -7.22
CA ALA A 13 -19.11 1.34 -5.83
C ALA A 13 -19.04 2.51 -4.84
N CYS A 14 -18.14 3.48 -5.06
CA CYS A 14 -18.05 4.70 -4.25
C CYS A 14 -19.36 5.51 -4.28
N GLU A 15 -19.99 5.65 -5.46
CA GLU A 15 -21.29 6.32 -5.58
C GLU A 15 -22.38 5.62 -4.78
N ARG A 16 -22.52 4.30 -4.93
CA ARG A 16 -23.50 3.52 -4.17
C ARG A 16 -23.29 3.63 -2.66
N TRP A 17 -22.04 3.62 -2.20
CA TRP A 17 -21.74 3.82 -0.78
C TRP A 17 -22.05 5.24 -0.32
N ARG A 18 -21.76 6.26 -1.13
CA ARG A 18 -22.13 7.65 -0.86
C ARG A 18 -23.64 7.79 -0.68
N ASP A 19 -24.42 7.19 -1.58
CA ASP A 19 -25.89 7.22 -1.52
C ASP A 19 -26.41 6.51 -0.26
N GLY A 20 -25.86 5.33 0.05
CA GLY A 20 -26.22 4.59 1.27
C GLY A 20 -25.89 5.35 2.55
N LEU A 21 -24.75 6.05 2.60
CA LEU A 21 -24.37 6.90 3.74
C LEU A 21 -25.31 8.10 3.87
N ALA A 22 -25.66 8.75 2.76
CA ALA A 22 -26.57 9.89 2.74
C ALA A 22 -28.00 9.51 3.16
N ALA A 23 -28.45 8.31 2.78
CA ALA A 23 -29.75 7.76 3.17
C ALA A 23 -29.77 7.22 4.62
N GLY A 24 -28.62 7.10 5.28
CA GLY A 24 -28.49 6.45 6.59
C GLY A 24 -28.65 4.92 6.54
N GLU A 25 -28.59 4.33 5.35
CA GLU A 25 -28.66 2.89 5.11
C GLU A 25 -27.31 2.21 5.33
N ALA A 26 -26.22 2.99 5.23
CA ALA A 26 -24.86 2.56 5.53
C ALA A 26 -24.27 3.43 6.65
N VAL A 27 -23.38 2.83 7.44
CA VAL A 27 -22.60 3.53 8.46
C VAL A 27 -21.17 3.00 8.37
N TRP A 28 -20.19 3.89 8.51
CA TRP A 28 -18.80 3.47 8.63
C TRP A 28 -18.62 2.56 9.85
N PRO A 29 -17.81 1.50 9.76
CA PRO A 29 -17.43 0.77 10.95
C PRO A 29 -16.70 1.72 11.91
N ALA A 30 -17.03 1.65 13.21
CA ALA A 30 -16.43 2.53 14.22
C ALA A 30 -14.90 2.38 14.32
N SER A 31 -14.39 1.20 13.94
CA SER A 31 -12.98 0.83 13.84
C SER A 31 -12.81 -0.30 12.81
N GLY A 32 -11.61 -0.43 12.25
CA GLY A 32 -11.24 -1.54 11.37
C GLY A 32 -11.73 -1.40 9.93
N LEU A 33 -11.82 -0.17 9.39
CA LEU A 33 -12.08 0.01 7.96
C LEU A 33 -10.84 -0.40 7.16
N ASN A 34 -10.85 -1.62 6.64
CA ASN A 34 -9.77 -2.15 5.82
C ASN A 34 -10.18 -2.10 4.35
N VAL A 35 -9.42 -1.36 3.54
CA VAL A 35 -9.65 -1.19 2.11
C VAL A 35 -8.67 -2.09 1.36
N ASP A 36 -9.11 -3.30 1.04
CA ASP A 36 -8.35 -4.25 0.23
C ASP A 36 -8.83 -4.23 -1.22
N ILE A 37 -8.03 -3.65 -2.10
CA ILE A 37 -8.28 -3.64 -3.54
C ILE A 37 -7.12 -4.28 -4.31
N ARG A 38 -6.40 -5.23 -3.71
CA ARG A 38 -5.28 -5.91 -4.35
C ARG A 38 -5.69 -6.72 -5.59
N ASN A 39 -4.76 -6.85 -6.54
CA ASN A 39 -4.89 -7.66 -7.76
C ASN A 39 -6.10 -7.30 -8.63
N ASN A 40 -6.39 -6.00 -8.75
CA ASN A 40 -7.44 -5.47 -9.62
C ASN A 40 -6.82 -4.70 -10.80
N GLN A 41 -7.63 -3.97 -11.57
CA GLN A 41 -7.20 -3.15 -12.72
C GLN A 41 -7.36 -1.66 -12.42
N ILE A 42 -7.09 -1.28 -11.17
CA ILE A 42 -7.23 0.11 -10.73
C ILE A 42 -6.01 0.92 -11.19
N THR A 43 -6.27 1.99 -11.92
CA THR A 43 -5.22 2.93 -12.34
C THR A 43 -5.09 4.08 -11.34
N ASP A 44 -4.14 4.99 -11.58
CA ASP A 44 -4.00 6.21 -10.78
C ASP A 44 -5.31 7.04 -10.75
N LYS A 45 -6.13 6.97 -11.81
CA LYS A 45 -7.44 7.62 -11.87
C LYS A 45 -8.41 6.98 -10.86
N GLY A 46 -8.62 5.66 -10.92
CA GLY A 46 -9.53 4.98 -10.01
C GLY A 46 -9.09 5.10 -8.55
N LEU A 47 -7.77 5.11 -8.29
CA LEU A 47 -7.23 5.39 -6.96
C LEU A 47 -7.54 6.83 -6.51
N ALA A 48 -7.43 7.82 -7.40
CA ALA A 48 -7.80 9.19 -7.08
C ALA A 48 -9.29 9.34 -6.74
N ASP A 49 -10.17 8.67 -7.47
CA ASP A 49 -11.61 8.64 -7.19
C ASP A 49 -11.92 8.01 -5.82
N LEU A 50 -11.24 6.91 -5.48
CA LEU A 50 -11.34 6.28 -4.17
C LEU A 50 -10.84 7.20 -3.05
N VAL A 51 -9.67 7.83 -3.23
CA VAL A 51 -9.12 8.77 -2.24
C VAL A 51 -10.07 9.95 -2.02
N ALA A 52 -10.58 10.54 -3.10
CA ALA A 52 -11.55 11.64 -3.00
C ALA A 52 -12.77 11.20 -2.20
N PHE A 53 -13.34 10.03 -2.51
CA PHE A 53 -14.47 9.47 -1.77
C PHE A 53 -14.17 9.28 -0.27
N LEU A 54 -13.01 8.71 0.09
CA LEU A 54 -12.61 8.50 1.48
C LEU A 54 -12.49 9.83 2.24
N CYS A 55 -11.83 10.83 1.64
CA CYS A 55 -11.66 12.16 2.22
C CYS A 55 -13.00 12.91 2.38
N GLU A 56 -13.83 12.95 1.33
CA GLU A 56 -15.14 13.64 1.32
C GLU A 56 -16.08 13.12 2.41
N ASN A 57 -16.04 11.81 2.67
CA ASN A 57 -16.94 11.15 3.61
C ASN A 57 -16.31 10.95 5.00
N ASN A 58 -15.16 11.59 5.28
CA ASN A 58 -14.40 11.44 6.53
C ASN A 58 -14.20 9.97 6.93
N ALA A 59 -14.00 9.11 5.94
CA ALA A 59 -13.70 7.71 6.20
C ALA A 59 -12.37 7.63 6.95
N GLN A 60 -12.24 6.72 7.92
CA GLN A 60 -11.03 6.52 8.70
C GLN A 60 -10.45 5.14 8.39
N PRO A 61 -9.88 4.92 7.19
CA PRO A 61 -9.27 3.64 6.86
C PRO A 61 -8.12 3.35 7.82
N GLU A 62 -7.99 2.10 8.24
CA GLU A 62 -6.88 1.60 9.05
C GLU A 62 -5.80 0.98 8.16
N GLU A 63 -6.25 0.24 7.15
CA GLU A 63 -5.39 -0.43 6.17
C GLU A 63 -5.84 -0.10 4.74
N LEU A 64 -4.87 0.17 3.86
CA LEU A 64 -5.09 0.36 2.43
C LEU A 64 -4.13 -0.55 1.64
N LEU A 65 -4.67 -1.60 1.02
CA LEU A 65 -3.90 -2.62 0.31
C LEU A 65 -4.12 -2.48 -1.20
N LEU A 66 -3.08 -2.04 -1.92
CA LEU A 66 -3.14 -1.60 -3.33
C LEU A 66 -2.32 -2.48 -4.28
N THR A 67 -1.65 -3.52 -3.77
CA THR A 67 -0.69 -4.29 -4.56
C THR A 67 -1.34 -5.01 -5.74
N GLY A 68 -0.61 -5.19 -6.84
CA GLY A 68 -1.12 -5.87 -8.03
C GLY A 68 -2.09 -5.05 -8.90
N ASN A 69 -2.17 -3.73 -8.72
CA ASN A 69 -2.91 -2.81 -9.59
C ASN A 69 -1.98 -2.05 -10.54
N PRO A 70 -2.34 -1.67 -11.78
CA PRO A 70 -1.44 -0.96 -12.70
C PRO A 70 -1.23 0.54 -12.37
N LEU A 71 -0.82 0.87 -11.13
CA LEU A 71 -0.48 2.22 -10.70
C LEU A 71 0.88 2.66 -11.28
N GLN A 72 1.07 3.95 -11.60
CA GLN A 72 2.34 4.48 -12.11
C GLN A 72 2.86 5.65 -11.30
N GLU A 73 2.02 6.65 -11.06
CA GLU A 73 2.34 7.82 -10.24
C GLU A 73 1.14 8.14 -9.36
N PRO A 74 0.95 7.41 -8.25
CA PRO A 74 -0.23 7.55 -7.39
C PRO A 74 -0.14 8.81 -6.51
N ASP A 75 -0.13 10.00 -7.12
CA ASP A 75 -0.07 11.30 -6.44
C ASP A 75 -1.24 11.50 -5.47
N SER A 76 -2.38 10.84 -5.72
CA SER A 76 -3.54 10.82 -4.82
C SER A 76 -3.21 10.23 -3.44
N LEU A 77 -2.23 9.34 -3.31
CA LEU A 77 -1.78 8.87 -1.99
C LEU A 77 -1.21 10.00 -1.15
N GLN A 78 -0.53 10.97 -1.76
CA GLN A 78 -0.03 12.14 -1.01
C GLN A 78 -1.18 12.97 -0.45
N VAL A 79 -2.30 13.06 -1.19
CA VAL A 79 -3.52 13.74 -0.72
C VAL A 79 -4.11 12.97 0.45
N LEU A 80 -4.29 11.66 0.31
CA LEU A 80 -4.81 10.80 1.37
C LEU A 80 -3.98 10.91 2.65
N LEU A 81 -2.66 10.73 2.56
CA LEU A 81 -1.77 10.73 3.71
C LEU A 81 -1.80 12.06 4.48
N LYS A 82 -1.99 13.19 3.78
CA LYS A 82 -2.08 14.52 4.38
C LYS A 82 -3.46 14.85 4.94
N ASP A 83 -4.49 14.07 4.61
CA ASP A 83 -5.84 14.33 5.08
C ASP A 83 -5.96 14.10 6.59
N LYS A 84 -6.69 14.99 7.28
CA LYS A 84 -6.80 14.98 8.75
C LYS A 84 -7.74 13.91 9.29
N SER A 85 -8.64 13.39 8.45
CA SER A 85 -9.67 12.42 8.81
C SER A 85 -9.35 11.04 8.25
N ALA A 86 -8.90 10.97 7.00
CA ALA A 86 -8.63 9.73 6.28
C ALA A 86 -7.16 9.32 6.24
N GLY A 87 -6.25 10.26 6.52
CA GLY A 87 -4.81 10.03 6.41
C GLY A 87 -4.16 9.46 7.68
N ILE A 88 -2.89 9.81 7.85
CA ILE A 88 -2.03 9.32 8.95
C ILE A 88 -1.86 10.34 10.08
N GLY A 89 -2.35 11.57 9.89
CA GLY A 89 -2.22 12.67 10.85
C GLY A 89 -3.56 13.10 11.44
N GLY A 90 -3.50 13.93 12.49
CA GLY A 90 -4.70 14.50 13.12
C GLY A 90 -5.57 13.43 13.78
N SER A 91 -6.77 13.21 13.24
CA SER A 91 -7.71 12.16 13.67
C SER A 91 -7.70 10.93 12.77
N GLY A 92 -6.87 10.93 11.72
CA GLY A 92 -6.70 9.82 10.82
C GLY A 92 -6.21 8.56 11.53
N LYS A 93 -6.65 7.40 11.03
CA LYS A 93 -6.34 6.08 11.59
C LYS A 93 -5.50 5.22 10.66
N LEU A 94 -5.11 5.73 9.50
CA LEU A 94 -4.37 4.95 8.53
C LEU A 94 -3.02 4.59 9.11
N TRP A 95 -2.81 3.30 9.36
CA TRP A 95 -1.58 2.77 9.90
C TRP A 95 -0.99 1.71 9.00
N CYS A 96 -1.62 1.39 7.87
CA CYS A 96 -1.06 0.47 6.89
C CYS A 96 -1.39 0.88 5.45
N LEU A 97 -0.37 0.89 4.59
CA LEU A 97 -0.43 1.12 3.17
C LEU A 97 0.48 0.08 2.48
N ASP A 98 -0.08 -0.89 1.77
CA ASP A 98 0.70 -1.81 0.95
C ASP A 98 0.57 -1.44 -0.53
N ILE A 99 1.68 -1.26 -1.24
CA ILE A 99 1.76 -0.92 -2.66
C ILE A 99 2.88 -1.73 -3.32
N SER A 100 2.78 -2.01 -4.63
CA SER A 100 3.83 -2.75 -5.32
C SER A 100 5.05 -1.85 -5.60
N SER A 101 6.25 -2.35 -5.32
CA SER A 101 7.51 -1.59 -5.47
C SER A 101 7.77 -1.14 -6.91
N GLY A 102 7.44 -2.00 -7.89
CA GLY A 102 7.59 -1.70 -9.31
C GLY A 102 6.73 -0.55 -9.84
N GLN A 103 5.81 -0.02 -9.04
CA GLN A 103 4.86 1.04 -9.40
C GLN A 103 5.25 2.40 -8.83
N LEU A 104 6.32 2.47 -8.04
CA LEU A 104 6.78 3.70 -7.45
C LEU A 104 8.00 4.23 -8.17
N THR A 105 7.91 5.48 -8.63
CA THR A 105 9.10 6.24 -9.00
C THR A 105 9.86 6.67 -7.75
N CYS A 106 11.18 6.85 -7.83
CA CYS A 106 11.99 7.37 -6.72
C CYS A 106 11.45 8.72 -6.19
N LYS A 107 10.93 9.56 -7.09
CA LYS A 107 10.33 10.86 -6.75
C LYS A 107 9.05 10.67 -5.94
N CYS A 108 8.13 9.80 -6.40
CA CYS A 108 6.90 9.50 -5.67
C CYS A 108 7.22 8.93 -4.29
N PHE A 109 8.10 7.93 -4.23
CA PHE A 109 8.46 7.27 -2.99
C PHE A 109 9.11 8.22 -1.98
N TRP A 110 10.02 9.09 -2.42
CA TRP A 110 10.61 10.10 -1.55
C TRP A 110 9.58 11.07 -0.96
N LYS A 111 8.61 11.52 -1.76
CA LYS A 111 7.52 12.38 -1.27
C LYS A 111 6.67 11.65 -0.22
N LEU A 112 6.37 10.37 -0.40
CA LEU A 112 5.65 9.58 0.60
C LEU A 112 6.42 9.57 1.92
N LEU A 113 7.74 9.33 1.88
CA LEU A 113 8.59 9.37 3.08
C LEU A 113 8.60 10.75 3.74
N GLU A 114 8.73 11.84 2.96
CA GLU A 114 8.68 13.21 3.49
C GLU A 114 7.37 13.49 4.24
N ILE A 115 6.22 13.13 3.64
CA ILE A 115 4.91 13.30 4.27
C ILE A 115 4.83 12.55 5.59
N CYS A 116 5.32 11.32 5.63
CA CYS A 116 5.27 10.49 6.83
C CYS A 116 6.17 11.04 7.94
N GLY A 117 7.37 11.50 7.58
CA GLY A 117 8.29 12.14 8.52
C GLY A 117 7.76 13.48 9.08
N GLU A 118 6.99 14.22 8.27
CA GLU A 118 6.32 15.46 8.70
C GLU A 118 5.13 15.20 9.63
N ALA A 119 4.31 14.19 9.30
CA ALA A 119 3.05 13.92 10.00
C ALA A 119 3.23 13.39 11.43
N ARG A 120 4.33 12.67 11.71
CA ARG A 120 4.57 11.99 13.01
C ARG A 120 3.34 11.19 13.45
N ALA A 121 2.88 10.30 12.57
CA ALA A 121 1.64 9.54 12.71
C ALA A 121 1.56 8.82 14.06
N ARG A 122 0.38 8.60 14.63
CA ARG A 122 0.22 7.75 15.83
C ARG A 122 -1.04 6.90 15.71
N PRO A 123 -0.92 5.58 15.48
CA PRO A 123 0.31 4.76 15.45
C PRO A 123 1.21 5.00 14.22
N PRO A 124 2.44 4.47 14.22
CA PRO A 124 3.29 4.40 13.04
C PRO A 124 2.59 3.88 11.78
N LEU A 125 2.73 4.58 10.65
CA LEU A 125 2.18 4.10 9.36
C LEU A 125 3.04 3.00 8.76
N ARG A 126 2.56 1.78 8.67
CA ARG A 126 3.15 0.71 7.87
C ARG A 126 3.09 0.97 6.36
N LEU A 127 4.21 0.96 5.64
CA LEU A 127 4.30 1.15 4.18
C LEU A 127 4.86 -0.09 3.45
N GLY A 128 4.03 -1.06 3.11
CA GLY A 128 4.47 -2.18 2.28
C GLY A 128 4.85 -1.82 0.84
N LEU A 129 6.02 -2.25 0.41
CA LEU A 129 6.55 -2.28 -0.94
C LEU A 129 6.64 -3.74 -1.43
N LEU A 130 5.52 -4.32 -1.87
CA LEU A 130 5.46 -5.74 -2.25
C LEU A 130 5.74 -5.93 -3.76
N ASP A 131 5.70 -7.18 -4.25
CA ASP A 131 5.68 -7.52 -5.68
C ASP A 131 6.78 -6.90 -6.56
N GLY A 132 8.05 -7.03 -6.17
CA GLY A 132 9.16 -6.64 -7.05
C GLY A 132 10.47 -6.43 -6.31
N GLU A 133 11.53 -6.15 -7.07
CA GLU A 133 12.80 -5.71 -6.49
C GLU A 133 12.74 -4.20 -6.19
N LEU A 134 13.32 -3.76 -5.07
CA LEU A 134 13.41 -2.32 -4.76
C LEU A 134 14.13 -1.51 -5.84
N GLY A 135 15.12 -2.10 -6.51
CA GLY A 135 15.95 -1.40 -7.50
C GLY A 135 16.47 -0.05 -6.99
N GLU A 136 16.16 1.01 -7.72
CA GLU A 136 16.56 2.39 -7.38
C GLU A 136 15.89 2.94 -6.09
N LEU A 137 14.75 2.39 -5.68
CA LEU A 137 14.09 2.76 -4.41
C LEU A 137 14.97 2.44 -3.19
N ARG A 138 15.88 1.46 -3.32
CA ARG A 138 16.87 1.14 -2.27
C ARG A 138 17.75 2.35 -1.95
N ARG A 139 18.18 3.10 -2.96
CA ARG A 139 18.99 4.32 -2.76
C ARG A 139 18.19 5.44 -2.08
N VAL A 140 16.89 5.48 -2.35
CA VAL A 140 15.96 6.42 -1.69
C VAL A 140 15.85 6.09 -0.20
N LEU A 141 15.72 4.80 0.15
CA LEU A 141 15.75 4.35 1.55
C LEU A 141 17.05 4.69 2.26
N GLU A 142 18.20 4.35 1.65
CA GLU A 142 19.52 4.64 2.24
C GLU A 142 19.72 6.14 2.50
N LYS A 143 19.26 6.99 1.57
CA LYS A 143 19.28 8.45 1.75
C LYS A 143 18.30 8.93 2.82
N ALA A 144 17.15 8.30 2.92
CA ALA A 144 16.18 8.62 3.97
C ALA A 144 16.74 8.25 5.35
N GLU A 145 17.36 7.08 5.51
CA GLU A 145 18.02 6.64 6.74
C GLU A 145 19.10 7.62 7.21
N GLN A 146 19.86 8.20 6.28
CA GLN A 146 20.88 9.21 6.60
C GLN A 146 20.28 10.52 7.13
N LYS A 147 19.04 10.84 6.76
CA LYS A 147 18.30 11.95 7.36
C LYS A 147 17.71 11.43 8.68
N SER A 148 18.19 11.93 9.81
CA SER A 148 17.96 11.47 11.20
C SER A 148 16.50 11.28 11.69
N ASN A 149 15.50 11.38 10.82
CA ASN A 149 14.07 11.34 11.13
C ASN A 149 13.41 10.01 10.73
N PHE A 150 14.20 9.06 10.21
CA PHE A 150 13.70 7.80 9.68
C PHE A 150 14.48 6.64 10.31
N THR A 151 13.79 5.58 10.74
CA THR A 151 14.47 4.32 11.14
C THR A 151 14.02 3.15 10.27
N VAL A 152 14.93 2.61 9.49
CA VAL A 152 14.59 1.45 8.70
C VAL A 152 14.87 0.18 9.51
N GLN A 153 13.84 -0.51 10.00
CA GLN A 153 13.99 -1.93 10.36
C GLN A 153 13.90 -2.84 9.12
N ARG A 154 14.53 -4.00 9.09
CA ARG A 154 14.36 -4.92 7.96
C ARG A 154 14.07 -6.27 8.57
N THR A 155 12.94 -6.85 8.24
CA THR A 155 12.44 -8.06 8.88
C THR A 155 12.29 -9.08 7.77
N SER A 156 13.16 -10.07 7.70
CA SER A 156 12.95 -11.21 6.80
C SER A 156 11.81 -12.06 7.35
N LEU A 157 10.76 -12.33 6.59
CA LEU A 157 9.84 -13.40 6.96
C LEU A 157 10.46 -14.74 6.59
N SER A 158 10.44 -15.67 7.55
CA SER A 158 10.90 -17.05 7.34
C SER A 158 10.06 -17.73 6.25
N PRO A 159 10.70 -18.50 5.33
CA PRO A 159 10.02 -19.22 4.26
C PRO A 159 9.02 -20.30 4.73
N GLU A 160 8.97 -20.62 6.04
CA GLU A 160 8.07 -21.66 6.58
C GLU A 160 6.66 -21.15 6.96
N SER A 161 6.40 -19.84 6.86
CA SER A 161 5.06 -19.28 7.07
C SER A 161 4.14 -19.68 5.90
N ARG A 162 3.26 -20.66 6.12
CA ARG A 162 2.35 -21.29 5.13
C ARG A 162 1.21 -20.37 4.60
N VAL A 163 1.47 -19.09 4.46
CA VAL A 163 0.61 -18.16 3.72
C VAL A 163 1.39 -17.73 2.48
N PRO A 164 0.91 -18.03 1.25
CA PRO A 164 1.62 -17.70 0.03
C PRO A 164 1.50 -16.21 -0.27
N SER A 165 2.27 -15.39 0.45
CA SER A 165 2.66 -14.05 0.01
C SER A 165 3.83 -13.62 0.89
N TYR A 166 5.02 -13.64 0.29
CA TYR A 166 6.25 -13.14 0.88
C TYR A 166 6.05 -11.68 1.36
N SER A 167 6.63 -11.32 2.49
CA SER A 167 6.72 -9.94 2.97
C SER A 167 7.94 -9.77 3.87
N GLU A 168 8.49 -8.59 3.95
CA GLU A 168 9.61 -8.18 4.79
C GLU A 168 9.18 -6.93 5.54
N ARG A 169 9.52 -6.68 6.80
CA ARG A 169 8.95 -5.56 7.62
C ARG A 169 9.99 -4.55 8.15
N LEU A 170 9.62 -3.31 8.42
CA LEU A 170 10.50 -2.17 8.77
C LEU A 170 9.77 -1.27 9.76
N VAL A 171 10.43 -0.57 10.69
CA VAL A 171 9.79 0.30 11.69
C VAL A 171 10.69 1.51 12.01
N MET A 172 10.15 2.71 11.82
CA MET A 172 10.81 4.02 11.94
C MET A 172 10.63 4.66 13.33
N ASN A 173 11.71 5.19 13.93
CA ASN A 173 11.63 6.10 15.08
C ASN A 173 11.30 7.52 14.61
N ALA A 174 10.12 7.60 14.02
CA ALA A 174 9.13 8.68 14.02
C ALA A 174 7.99 8.15 13.14
N ASP A 175 7.45 7.00 13.55
CA ASP A 175 6.12 6.55 13.22
C ASP A 175 5.80 6.19 11.73
N LEU A 176 6.59 5.31 11.10
CA LEU A 176 6.26 4.62 9.83
C LEU A 176 6.87 3.18 9.78
N GLU A 177 6.14 2.13 9.38
CA GLU A 177 6.59 0.75 9.24
C GLU A 177 6.70 0.22 7.77
N LEU A 178 7.76 0.43 7.00
CA LEU A 178 7.82 -0.08 5.59
C LEU A 178 7.73 -1.64 5.49
N VAL A 179 7.21 -2.26 4.43
CA VAL A 179 7.20 -3.73 4.26
C VAL A 179 7.65 -4.19 2.86
N HIS A 180 8.91 -4.53 2.61
CA HIS A 180 9.37 -4.91 1.27
C HIS A 180 9.13 -6.40 0.93
N THR A 181 9.01 -6.82 -0.33
CA THR A 181 8.99 -8.26 -0.67
C THR A 181 9.88 -8.59 -1.87
N GLU A 182 11.05 -9.22 -1.65
CA GLU A 182 11.80 -9.84 -2.76
C GLU A 182 11.22 -11.23 -3.07
N ALA A 183 10.76 -11.43 -4.30
CA ALA A 183 10.45 -12.77 -4.81
C ALA A 183 11.77 -13.53 -5.02
N TYR A 184 12.02 -14.56 -4.22
CA TYR A 184 13.13 -15.48 -4.45
C TYR A 184 12.84 -16.27 -5.74
N THR A 185 13.41 -15.83 -6.87
CA THR A 185 13.43 -16.67 -8.07
C THR A 185 14.51 -17.72 -7.88
N ASP A 186 14.08 -18.93 -7.51
CA ASP A 186 14.93 -20.10 -7.52
C ASP A 186 15.37 -20.38 -8.97
N LYS A 187 16.53 -19.84 -9.36
CA LYS A 187 17.19 -20.10 -10.64
C LYS A 187 17.82 -21.49 -10.70
N ALA A 188 17.66 -22.36 -9.70
CA ALA A 188 18.34 -23.65 -9.63
C ALA A 188 17.55 -24.84 -10.20
N ASN A 189 16.49 -24.64 -10.99
CA ASN A 189 15.71 -25.78 -11.52
C ASN A 189 15.29 -25.66 -12.99
N ARG A 190 16.24 -25.28 -13.87
CA ARG A 190 16.00 -25.24 -15.32
C ARG A 190 16.64 -26.38 -16.14
N ASP A 191 17.34 -27.31 -15.51
CA ASP A 191 17.95 -28.46 -16.19
C ASP A 191 17.74 -29.76 -15.41
N GLN A 192 16.51 -30.29 -15.41
CA GLN A 192 16.24 -31.72 -15.21
C GLN A 192 14.74 -32.03 -15.42
N ALA A 193 14.35 -32.35 -16.66
CA ALA A 193 13.31 -33.34 -16.98
C ALA A 193 13.04 -33.35 -18.49
N LEU A 194 13.99 -33.83 -19.29
CA LEU A 194 13.68 -34.46 -20.57
C LEU A 194 14.55 -35.72 -20.70
N THR A 195 14.04 -36.84 -20.23
CA THR A 195 14.34 -38.14 -20.83
C THR A 195 13.01 -38.88 -21.11
N PRO A 196 12.84 -39.43 -22.33
CA PRO A 196 11.62 -40.08 -22.75
C PRO A 196 11.66 -41.56 -22.37
N TRP A 197 10.55 -42.10 -21.88
CA TRP A 197 10.38 -43.54 -21.81
C TRP A 197 9.75 -44.05 -23.10
N GLN A 198 10.48 -44.99 -23.70
CA GLN A 198 10.05 -45.95 -24.73
C GLN A 198 9.00 -46.91 -24.16
#